data_AF-A0A1D8IT93-F1
#
_entry.id   AF-A0A1D8IT93-F1
#
_cell.length_a   1.000
_cell.length_b   1.000
_cell.length_c   1.000
_cell.angle_alpha   90.00
_cell.angle_beta   90.00
_cell.angle_gamma   90.00
#
_symmetry.space_group_name_H-M   'P 1'
#
loop_
_entity.id
_entity.type
_entity.pdbx_description
1 polymer ?
#
loop_
_entity_poly.entity_id
_entity_poly.type
_entity_poly.pdbx_seq_one_letter_code
_entity_poly.pdbx_strand_id
1 'polypeptide(L)'
;MKNAKRTSFTVTKGDTLWGIAGMPLVYGNPYEWPLIYKANAGKIKDPDMIHPGQDLTIDQGASQTAVDAAIYHAKHRGAWKLGQPTSSDLKYLKGGM
;
A
#
# COMPACT_ATOMS: atom_id res chain seq x y z
N MET A 1 -9.33 -2.59 22.88
CA MET A 1 -9.58 -2.28 21.45
C MET A 1 -8.54 -1.25 21.03
N LYS A 2 -7.59 -1.60 20.15
CA LYS A 2 -6.60 -0.61 19.65
C LYS A 2 -7.31 0.25 18.61
N ASN A 3 -7.40 1.56 18.85
CA ASN A 3 -8.02 2.50 17.91
C ASN A 3 -7.34 2.39 16.54
N ALA A 4 -8.11 2.06 15.51
CA ALA A 4 -7.64 2.14 14.13
C ALA A 4 -7.48 3.63 13.78
N LYS A 5 -6.24 4.11 13.67
CA LYS A 5 -5.97 5.48 13.21
C LYS A 5 -5.98 5.47 11.69
N ARG A 6 -7.15 5.76 11.10
CA ARG A 6 -7.31 5.92 9.65
C ARG A 6 -7.35 7.39 9.28
N THR A 7 -6.55 7.74 8.28
CA THR A 7 -6.56 9.06 7.66
C THR A 7 -6.78 8.91 6.16
N SER A 8 -7.10 10.02 5.48
CA SER A 8 -7.18 10.06 4.02
C SER A 8 -5.97 10.81 3.46
N PHE A 9 -5.48 10.34 2.32
CA PHE A 9 -4.43 11.00 1.55
C PHE A 9 -4.91 11.18 0.12
N THR A 10 -4.96 12.43 -0.35
CA THR A 10 -5.28 12.76 -1.74
C THR A 10 -4.02 12.70 -2.58
N VAL A 11 -3.99 11.81 -3.56
CA VAL A 11 -2.86 11.63 -4.48
C VAL A 11 -2.63 12.90 -5.29
N THR A 12 -1.36 13.31 -5.40
CA THR A 12 -0.91 14.42 -6.22
C THR A 12 -0.03 13.95 -7.38
N LYS A 13 0.29 14.84 -8.32
CA LYS A 13 1.11 14.49 -9.49
C LYS A 13 2.52 14.09 -9.06
N GLY A 14 2.92 12.86 -9.44
CA GLY A 14 4.25 12.31 -9.15
C GLY A 14 4.29 11.39 -7.94
N ASP A 15 3.19 11.28 -7.19
CA ASP A 15 3.11 10.34 -6.09
C ASP A 15 3.15 8.89 -6.55
N THR A 16 3.76 8.05 -5.72
CA THR A 16 3.75 6.59 -5.83
C THR A 16 3.36 6.01 -4.47
N LEU A 17 2.82 4.80 -4.42
CA LEU A 17 2.51 4.16 -3.13
C LEU A 17 3.76 4.06 -2.23
N TRP A 18 4.93 3.78 -2.83
CA TRP A 18 6.24 3.78 -2.17
C TRP A 18 6.56 5.13 -1.54
N GLY A 19 6.46 6.22 -2.32
CA GLY A 19 6.74 7.57 -1.86
C GLY A 19 5.79 8.02 -0.75
N ILE A 20 4.49 7.76 -0.91
CA ILE A 20 3.47 8.08 0.09
C ILE A 20 3.76 7.34 1.41
N ALA A 21 4.02 6.03 1.35
CA ALA A 21 4.35 5.24 2.55
C ALA A 21 5.62 5.73 3.27
N GLY A 22 6.61 6.19 2.50
CA GLY A 22 7.86 6.74 3.04
C GLY A 22 7.71 8.06 3.80
N MET A 23 6.60 8.79 3.65
CA MET A 23 6.39 10.04 4.36
C MET A 23 6.29 9.80 5.88
N PRO A 24 7.01 10.56 6.73
CA PRO A 24 6.93 10.42 8.19
C PRO A 24 5.52 10.59 8.77
N LEU A 25 4.65 11.35 8.09
CA LEU A 25 3.25 11.56 8.48
C LEU A 25 2.32 10.38 8.11
N VAL A 26 2.78 9.48 7.23
CA VAL A 26 2.05 8.30 6.76
C VAL A 26 2.53 7.06 7.51
N TYR A 27 3.66 6.48 7.12
CA TYR A 27 4.28 5.36 7.85
C TYR A 27 5.76 5.63 8.20
N GLY A 28 6.42 6.53 7.48
CA GLY A 28 7.86 6.76 7.62
C GLY A 28 8.71 5.60 7.08
N ASN A 29 8.09 4.65 6.38
CA ASN A 29 8.73 3.46 5.85
C ASN A 29 8.13 3.12 4.47
N PRO A 30 8.90 3.29 3.38
CA PRO A 30 8.35 3.06 2.06
C PRO A 30 8.04 1.59 1.76
N TYR A 31 8.65 0.62 2.48
CA TYR A 31 8.33 -0.80 2.35
C TYR A 31 6.91 -1.15 2.84
N GLU A 32 6.21 -0.23 3.49
CA GLU A 32 4.83 -0.41 3.95
C GLU A 32 3.79 0.02 2.92
N TRP A 33 4.19 0.42 1.71
CA TRP A 33 3.28 0.74 0.61
C TRP A 33 2.20 -0.33 0.34
N PRO A 34 2.43 -1.65 0.54
CA PRO A 34 1.38 -2.64 0.34
C PRO A 34 0.21 -2.49 1.31
N LEU A 35 0.40 -1.88 2.49
CA LEU A 35 -0.70 -1.55 3.39
C LEU A 35 -1.68 -0.57 2.75
N ILE A 36 -1.15 0.45 2.05
CA ILE A 36 -1.97 1.41 1.30
C ILE A 36 -2.72 0.67 0.20
N TYR A 37 -2.05 -0.21 -0.54
CA TYR A 37 -2.70 -1.01 -1.58
C TYR A 37 -3.83 -1.88 -1.03
N LYS A 38 -3.57 -2.61 0.05
CA LYS A 38 -4.56 -3.50 0.69
C LYS A 38 -5.77 -2.75 1.22
N ALA A 39 -5.57 -1.61 1.88
CA ALA A 39 -6.66 -0.77 2.39
C ALA A 39 -7.53 -0.17 1.27
N ASN A 40 -7.00 -0.11 0.04
CA ASN A 40 -7.64 0.50 -1.12
C ASN A 40 -7.83 -0.48 -2.28
N ALA A 41 -7.84 -1.80 -2.05
CA ALA A 41 -7.93 -2.80 -3.11
C ALA A 41 -9.21 -2.70 -3.98
N GLY A 42 -10.27 -2.05 -3.46
CA GLY A 42 -11.47 -1.72 -4.24
C GLY A 42 -11.36 -0.46 -5.12
N LYS A 43 -10.33 0.38 -4.89
CA LYS A 43 -10.08 1.65 -5.60
C LYS A 43 -8.85 1.58 -6.51
N ILE A 44 -7.83 0.85 -6.09
CA ILE A 44 -6.57 0.68 -6.81
C ILE A 44 -6.61 -0.66 -7.52
N LYS A 45 -6.69 -0.62 -8.85
CA LYS A 45 -6.65 -1.84 -9.67
C LYS A 45 -5.23 -2.34 -9.85
N ASP A 46 -4.26 -1.44 -9.99
CA ASP A 46 -2.84 -1.74 -10.17
C ASP A 46 -2.04 -0.88 -9.18
N PRO A 47 -1.25 -1.48 -8.27
CA PRO A 47 -0.49 -0.71 -7.27
C PRO A 47 0.55 0.23 -7.88
N ASP A 48 0.96 0.00 -9.12
CA ASP A 48 1.89 0.88 -9.84
C ASP A 48 1.16 2.01 -10.58
N MET A 49 -0.18 2.01 -10.58
CA MET A 49 -1.00 2.98 -11.29
C MET A 49 -2.01 3.66 -10.35
N ILE A 50 -1.52 4.68 -9.65
CA ILE A 50 -2.36 5.66 -8.95
C ILE A 50 -2.43 6.97 -9.73
N HIS A 51 -3.51 7.71 -9.54
CA HIS A 51 -3.84 8.91 -10.30
C HIS A 51 -4.06 10.11 -9.38
N PRO A 52 -3.61 11.32 -9.78
CA PRO A 52 -3.90 12.54 -9.05
C PRO A 52 -5.40 12.71 -8.78
N GLY A 53 -5.75 13.15 -7.58
CA GLY A 53 -7.13 13.32 -7.10
C GLY A 53 -7.75 12.05 -6.51
N GLN A 54 -7.07 10.90 -6.52
CA GLN A 54 -7.56 9.72 -5.80
C GLN A 54 -7.41 9.89 -4.29
N ASP A 55 -8.49 9.68 -3.54
CA ASP A 55 -8.45 9.63 -2.07
C ASP A 55 -8.18 8.21 -1.57
N LEU A 56 -6.99 8.02 -1.01
CA LEU A 56 -6.52 6.78 -0.43
C LEU A 56 -6.79 6.75 1.07
N THR A 57 -7.23 5.61 1.56
CA THR A 57 -7.28 5.30 3.00
C THR A 57 -5.89 4.90 3.46
N ILE A 58 -5.37 5.57 4.48
CA ILE A 58 -4.13 5.20 5.18
C ILE A 58 -4.52 4.60 6.52
N ASP A 59 -4.19 3.33 6.75
CA ASP A 59 -4.41 2.67 8.04
C ASP A 59 -3.10 2.62 8.84
N GLN A 60 -2.93 3.56 9.77
CA GLN A 60 -1.78 3.61 10.69
C GLN A 60 -1.99 2.70 11.92
N GLY A 61 -3.16 2.05 12.03
CA GLY A 61 -3.49 1.10 13.09
C GLY A 61 -3.29 -0.37 12.69
N ALA A 62 -2.60 -0.63 11.57
CA ALA A 62 -2.32 -1.99 11.11
C ALA A 62 -1.58 -2.81 12.19
N SER A 63 -1.92 -4.10 12.33
CA SER A 63 -1.23 -4.97 13.27
C SER A 63 0.22 -5.22 12.84
N GLN A 64 1.10 -5.56 13.79
CA GLN A 64 2.50 -5.87 13.49
C GLN A 64 2.61 -6.96 12.42
N THR A 65 1.79 -8.01 12.50
CA THR A 65 1.74 -9.07 11.48
C THR A 65 1.38 -8.54 10.08
N ALA A 66 0.49 -7.55 9.98
CA ALA A 66 0.15 -6.94 8.71
C ALA A 66 1.30 -6.08 8.15
N VAL A 67 1.99 -5.35 9.04
CA VAL A 67 3.19 -4.58 8.71
C VAL A 67 4.30 -5.51 8.20
N ASP A 68 4.58 -6.59 8.92
CA ASP A 68 5.60 -7.57 8.54
C ASP A 68 5.28 -8.23 7.19
N ALA A 69 4.02 -8.59 6.96
CA ALA A 69 3.56 -9.14 5.69
C ALA A 69 3.70 -8.13 4.54
N ALA A 70 3.42 -6.84 4.78
CA ALA A 70 3.60 -5.78 3.79
C ALA A 70 5.07 -5.60 3.44
N ILE A 71 5.95 -5.52 4.44
CA ILE A 71 7.40 -5.40 4.23
C ILE A 71 7.95 -6.62 3.50
N TYR A 72 7.51 -7.82 3.88
CA TYR A 72 7.87 -9.05 3.18
C TYR A 72 7.44 -8.98 1.71
N HIS A 73 6.17 -8.65 1.43
CA HIS A 73 5.67 -8.51 0.07
C HIS A 73 6.49 -7.50 -0.74
N ALA A 74 6.71 -6.29 -0.22
CA ALA A 74 7.45 -5.24 -0.90
C ALA A 74 8.88 -5.66 -1.28
N LYS A 75 9.54 -6.46 -0.43
CA LYS A 75 10.88 -7.00 -0.69
C LYS A 75 10.91 -8.16 -1.68
N HIS A 76 9.82 -8.92 -1.81
CA HIS A 76 9.76 -10.14 -2.61
C HIS A 76 8.84 -10.05 -3.86
N ARG A 77 8.20 -8.91 -4.10
CA ARG A 77 7.28 -8.67 -5.22
C ARG A 77 7.88 -8.98 -6.60
N GLY A 78 9.20 -8.79 -6.75
CA GLY A 78 9.92 -8.93 -8.01
C GLY A 78 9.95 -7.63 -8.83
N ALA A 79 10.45 -7.71 -10.07
CA ALA A 79 10.60 -6.54 -10.94
C ALA A 79 9.24 -5.95 -11.37
N TRP A 80 9.21 -4.62 -11.48
CA TRP A 80 8.07 -3.85 -11.97
C TRP A 80 7.53 -4.40 -13.30
N LYS A 81 6.21 -4.59 -13.40
CA LYS A 81 5.51 -5.00 -14.62
C LYS A 81 4.38 -4.03 -14.90
N LEU A 82 4.30 -3.54 -16.13
CA LEU A 82 3.32 -2.52 -16.52
C LEU A 82 1.93 -3.12 -16.73
N GLY A 83 0.91 -2.56 -16.08
CA GLY A 83 -0.48 -2.61 -16.54
C GLY A 83 -1.40 -3.67 -15.92
N GLN A 84 -0.95 -4.45 -14.94
CA GLN A 84 -1.78 -5.33 -14.09
C GLN A 84 -1.06 -5.64 -12.77
N PRO A 85 -1.78 -5.91 -11.66
CA PRO A 85 -1.20 -6.53 -10.47
C PRO A 85 -0.43 -7.80 -10.83
N THR A 86 0.72 -7.98 -10.21
CA THR A 86 1.45 -9.23 -10.34
C THR A 86 0.70 -10.37 -9.62
N SER A 87 0.99 -11.62 -9.96
CA SER A 87 0.48 -12.77 -9.20
C SER A 87 0.84 -12.70 -7.71
N SER A 88 1.98 -12.08 -7.39
CA SER A 88 2.40 -11.80 -6.01
C SER A 88 1.48 -10.78 -5.34
N ASP A 89 1.12 -9.69 -6.02
CA ASP A 89 0.19 -8.67 -5.50
C ASP A 89 -1.18 -9.27 -5.18
N LEU A 90 -1.71 -10.11 -6.06
CA LEU A 90 -2.99 -10.82 -5.84
C LEU A 90 -2.91 -11.79 -4.65
N LYS A 91 -1.77 -12.47 -4.46
CA LYS A 91 -1.55 -13.39 -3.34
C LYS A 91 -1.55 -12.63 -2.02
N TYR A 92 -0.83 -11.50 -1.97
CA TYR A 92 -0.80 -10.60 -0.81
C TYR A 92 -2.19 -10.09 -0.43
N LEU A 93 -3.01 -9.67 -1.40
CA LEU A 93 -4.38 -9.22 -1.15
C LEU A 93 -5.27 -10.32 -0.55
N LYS A 94 -5.07 -11.58 -0.97
CA LYS A 94 -5.82 -12.75 -0.44
C LYS A 94 -5.32 -13.24 0.93
N GLY A 95 -4.27 -12.61 1.48
CA GLY A 95 -3.69 -13.01 2.76
C GLY A 95 -2.72 -14.20 2.68
N GLY A 96 -2.31 -14.59 1.47
CA GLY A 96 -1.26 -15.59 1.30
C GLY A 96 0.12 -14.93 1.37
N MET A 97 0.93 -15.28 2.36
CA MET A 97 2.38 -15.01 2.35
C MET A 97 3.06 -15.95 1.36
#